data_AF-A0AAP5LL04-F1
#
_entry.id   AF-A0AAP5LL04-F1
#
_cell.length_a   1.000
_cell.length_b   1.000
_cell.length_c   1.000
_cell.angle_alpha   90.00
_cell.angle_beta   90.00
_cell.angle_gamma   90.00
#
_symmetry.space_group_name_H-M   'P 1'
#
loop_
_entity.id
_entity.type
_entity.pdbx_description
1 polymer ?
#
loop_
_entity_poly.entity_id
_entity_poly.type
_entity_poly.pdbx_seq_one_letter_code
_entity_poly.pdbx_strand_id
1 'polypeptide(L)' 'MKLDKNIGISLGFLAGTTFGSGVAFLFRLQSYGVMGSVAVFGMIGALAGLFIAKYGLRMNR' A
#
# COMPACT_ATOMS: atom_id res chain seq x y z
N MET A 1 13.91 11.66 12.86
CA MET A 1 13.97 10.30 12.29
C MET A 1 14.03 10.45 10.77
N LYS A 2 15.10 9.97 10.11
CA LYS A 2 15.11 9.92 8.64
C LYS A 2 13.98 9.00 8.22
N LEU A 3 13.12 9.44 7.31
CA LEU A 3 12.05 8.62 6.76
C LEU A 3 12.72 7.53 5.92
N ASP A 4 13.11 6.46 6.61
CA ASP A 4 13.87 5.38 6.02
C ASP A 4 12.99 4.73 4.96
N LYS A 5 13.58 4.42 3.80
CA LYS A 5 12.86 3.87 2.64
C LYS A 5 11.97 2.68 3.01
N ASN A 6 12.39 1.91 4.02
CA ASN A 6 11.63 0.82 4.61
C ASN A 6 10.30 1.26 5.23
N ILE A 7 10.26 2.40 5.93
CA ILE A 7 9.04 2.94 6.54
C ILE A 7 8.04 3.31 5.45
N GLY A 8 8.48 3.96 4.36
CA GLY A 8 7.58 4.33 3.26
C GLY A 8 6.95 3.13 2.56
N ILE A 9 7.74 2.06 2.34
CA ILE A 9 7.25 0.80 1.76
C ILE A 9 6.29 0.09 2.72
N SER A 10 6.65 -0.03 4.00
CA SER A 10 5.79 -0.66 5.01
C SER A 10 4.49 0.11 5.24
N LEU A 11 4.53 1.45 5.27
CA LEU A 11 3.32 2.28 5.36
C LEU A 11 2.45 2.14 4.12
N GLY A 12 3.06 2.16 2.93
CA GLY A 12 2.35 1.99 1.67
C GLY A 12 1.70 0.61 1.55
N PHE A 13 2.39 -0.45 1.96
CA PHE A 13 1.85 -1.80 2.01
C PHE A 13 0.69 -1.90 3.01
N LEU A 14 0.88 -1.41 4.24
CA LEU A 14 -0.15 -1.43 5.28
C LEU A 14 -1.42 -0.65 4.87
N ALA A 15 -1.23 0.55 4.30
CA ALA A 15 -2.33 1.38 3.79
C ALA A 15 -3.02 0.69 2.60
N GLY A 16 -2.26 0.10 1.68
CA GLY A 16 -2.77 -0.64 0.54
C GLY A 16 -3.61 -1.84 0.95
N THR A 17 -3.14 -2.65 1.90
CA THR A 17 -3.89 -3.81 2.41
C THR A 17 -5.13 -3.41 3.21
N THR A 18 -5.07 -2.32 3.98
CA THR A 18 -6.22 -1.78 4.74
C THR A 18 -7.29 -1.25 3.79
N PHE A 19 -6.88 -0.54 2.73
CA PHE A 19 -7.83 -0.05 1.74
C PHE A 19 -8.40 -1.20 0.90
N GLY A 20 -7.58 -2.17 0.51
CA GLY A 20 -8.02 -3.34 -0.25
C GLY A 20 -9.05 -4.20 0.50
N SER A 21 -8.90 -4.35 1.82
CA SER A 21 -9.89 -5.09 2.63
C SER A 21 -11.18 -4.28 2.82
N GLY A 22 -11.08 -2.95 2.98
CA GLY A 22 -12.23 -2.05 3.04
C GLY A 22 -13.05 -2.04 1.74
N VAL A 23 -12.39 -1.97 0.58
CA VAL A 23 -13.06 -2.04 -0.73
C VAL A 23 -13.72 -3.39 -0.92
N ALA A 24 -13.04 -4.49 -0.57
CA ALA A 24 -13.62 -5.82 -0.69
C ALA A 24 -14.86 -6.02 0.21
N PHE A 25 -14.85 -5.40 1.39
CA PHE A 25 -16.00 -5.37 2.30
C PHE A 25 -17.20 -4.63 1.70
N LEU A 26 -16.99 -3.45 1.08
CA LEU A 26 -18.05 -2.67 0.43
C LEU A 26 -18.72 -3.41 -0.73
N PHE A 27 -17.95 -4.17 -1.51
CA PHE A 27 -18.47 -4.94 -2.64
C PHE A 27 -19.08 -6.30 -2.23
N ARG A 28 -19.14 -6.65 -0.94
CA ARG A 28 -19.63 -7.95 -0.42
C ARG A 28 -18.99 -9.14 -1.15
N LEU A 29 -17.73 -9.01 -1.55
CA LEU A 29 -17.00 -10.07 -2.24
C LEU A 29 -16.77 -11.24 -1.27
N GLN A 30 -17.13 -12.45 -1.68
CA GLN A 30 -16.87 -13.69 -0.92
C GLN A 30 -15.35 -13.91 -0.76
N SER A 31 -14.89 -14.66 0.26
CA SER A 31 -13.50 -14.71 0.74
C SER A 31 -12.38 -14.73 -0.31
N TYR A 32 -12.59 -15.40 -1.46
CA TYR A 32 -11.64 -15.41 -2.57
C TYR A 32 -11.48 -14.04 -3.27
N GLY A 33 -12.56 -13.28 -3.44
CA GLY A 33 -12.52 -11.92 -3.98
C GLY A 33 -11.85 -10.92 -3.04
N VAL A 34 -11.96 -11.13 -1.73
CA VAL A 34 -11.28 -10.32 -0.71
C VAL A 34 -9.76 -10.51 -0.80
N MET A 35 -9.29 -11.76 -0.89
CA MET A 35 -7.86 -12.04 -1.05
C MET A 35 -7.29 -11.40 -2.32
N GLY A 36 -8.03 -11.46 -3.43
CA GLY A 36 -7.62 -10.81 -4.69
C GLY A 36 -7.51 -9.29 -4.57
N SER A 37 -8.55 -8.63 -4.02
CA SER A 37 -8.52 -7.17 -3.83
C SER A 37 -7.43 -6.72 -2.88
N VAL A 38 -7.23 -7.42 -1.75
CA VAL A 38 -6.17 -7.07 -0.78
C VAL A 38 -4.78 -7.26 -1.38
N ALA A 39 -4.55 -8.32 -2.15
CA ALA A 39 -3.25 -8.58 -2.78
C ALA A 39 -2.91 -7.53 -3.85
N VAL A 40 -3.88 -7.19 -4.72
CA VAL A 40 -3.68 -6.17 -5.76
C VAL A 40 -3.49 -4.80 -5.15
N PHE A 41 -4.35 -4.40 -4.21
CA PHE A 41 -4.28 -3.08 -3.58
C PHE A 41 -3.07 -2.96 -2.64
N GLY A 42 -2.65 -4.05 -2.00
CA GLY A 42 -1.43 -4.13 -1.21
C GLY A 42 -0.16 -3.98 -2.06
N MET A 43 -0.09 -4.62 -3.24
CA MET A 43 1.04 -4.43 -4.16
C MET A 43 1.11 -3.00 -4.70
N ILE A 44 -0.04 -2.43 -5.10
CA ILE A 44 -0.11 -1.04 -5.58
C ILE A 44 0.29 -0.08 -4.45
N GLY A 45 -0.19 -0.31 -3.23
CA GLY A 45 0.17 0.49 -2.05
C GLY A 45 1.66 0.41 -1.72
N ALA A 46 2.27 -0.77 -1.79
CA ALA A 46 3.71 -0.93 -1.59
C ALA A 46 4.53 -0.21 -2.68
N LEU A 47 4.11 -0.33 -3.95
CA LEU A 47 4.73 0.38 -5.07
C LEU A 47 4.61 1.90 -4.91
N ALA A 48 3.44 2.40 -4.52
CA ALA A 48 3.22 3.82 -4.24
C ALA A 48 4.08 4.30 -3.07
N GLY A 49 4.17 3.52 -1.98
CA GLY A 49 5.05 3.80 -0.85
C GLY A 49 6.53 3.83 -1.23
N LEU A 50 6.96 2.94 -2.12
CA LEU A 50 8.31 2.92 -2.68
C LEU A 50 8.56 4.11 -3.61
N PHE A 51 7.57 4.50 -4.41
CA PHE A 51 7.63 5.67 -5.29
C PHE A 51 7.75 6.95 -4.48
N ILE A 52 6.90 7.12 -3.46
CA ILE A 52 6.90 8.28 -2.55
C ILE A 52 8.20 8.30 -1.74
N ALA A 53 8.69 7.17 -1.25
CA ALA A 53 9.99 7.11 -0.59
C ALA A 53 11.14 7.52 -1.52
N LYS A 54 11.12 7.08 -2.79
CA LYS A 54 12.16 7.37 -3.77
C LYS A 54 12.12 8.83 -4.28
N TYR A 55 10.93 9.38 -4.52
CA TYR A 55 10.73 10.76 -4.98
C TYR A 55 10.81 11.77 -3.84
N GLY A 56 10.29 11.43 -2.66
CA GLY A 56 10.40 12.25 -1.45
C GLY A 56 11.85 12.40 -0.97
N LEU A 57 12.68 11.36 -1.10
CA LEU A 57 14.13 11.46 -0.85
C LEU A 57 14.87 12.29 -1.91
N ARG A 58 14.30 12.49 -3.10
CA ARG A 58 14.93 13.26 -4.18
C ARG A 58 14.69 14.77 -4.03
N MET A 59 13.64 15.20 -3.34
CA MET A 59 13.31 16.61 -3.15
C MET A 59 14.11 17.30 -2.02
N ASN A 60 14.90 16.53 -1.25
CA ASN A 60 15.75 17.04 -0.16
C ASN A 60 17.26 16.96 -0.46
N ARG A 61 17.65 17.00 -1.74
CA ARG A 61 19.05 17.18 -2.16
C ARG A 61 19.22 18.46 -2.97
#